data_AF-A0A1S2GYI5-F1
#
_entry.id   AF-A0A1S2GYI5-F1
#
_cell.length_a   1.000
_cell.length_b   1.000
_cell.length_c   1.000
_cell.angle_alpha   90.00
_cell.angle_beta   90.00
_cell.angle_gamma   90.00
#
_symmetry.space_group_name_H-M   'P 1'
#
loop_
_entity.id
_entity.type
_entity.pdbx_description
1 polymer ?
#
loop_
_entity_poly.entity_id
_entity_poly.type
_entity_poly.pdbx_seq_one_letter_code
_entity_poly.pdbx_strand_id
1 'polypeptide(L)'
;MDVIEVDERDSTWEDHRPRFRVYLQRPSGDVHATQTFDLTGADALQAIDWAQRQAASSGMLWALALVSTDSRGLRGLTWLMGMDANDPPSDDHEVDVAERMRTRMTMPVVVPTADGWRP
;
A
#
# COMPACT_ATOMS: atom_id res chain seq x y z
N MET A 1 -12.93 -13.65 0.16
CA MET A 1 -12.56 -13.16 1.50
C MET A 1 -13.29 -14.04 2.48
N ASP A 2 -12.55 -14.58 3.45
CA ASP A 2 -13.11 -15.34 4.56
C ASP A 2 -13.01 -14.53 5.84
N VAL A 3 -13.97 -14.70 6.75
CA VAL A 3 -14.00 -14.03 8.06
C VAL A 3 -13.95 -15.11 9.13
N ILE A 4 -12.95 -15.01 10.00
CA ILE A 4 -12.68 -15.99 11.07
C ILE A 4 -12.59 -15.21 12.38
N GLU A 5 -13.36 -15.63 13.39
CA GLU A 5 -13.25 -15.12 14.75
C GLU A 5 -11.99 -15.69 15.42
N VAL A 6 -11.22 -14.84 16.09
CA VAL A 6 -9.96 -15.19 16.75
C VAL A 6 -9.92 -14.65 18.17
N ASP A 7 -9.15 -15.31 19.04
CA ASP A 7 -8.87 -14.84 20.40
C ASP A 7 -7.72 -13.83 20.35
N GLU A 8 -7.93 -12.61 20.89
CA GLU A 8 -6.92 -11.55 20.84
C GLU A 8 -5.61 -11.95 21.55
N ARG A 9 -5.68 -12.90 22.48
CA ARG A 9 -4.55 -13.41 23.27
C ARG A 9 -3.60 -14.32 22.48
N ASP A 10 -3.95 -14.68 21.25
CA ASP A 10 -3.08 -15.45 20.34
C ASP A 10 -1.98 -14.58 19.69
N SER A 11 -1.96 -13.27 19.98
CA SER A 11 -0.93 -12.36 19.49
C SER A 11 0.37 -12.47 20.31
N THR A 12 1.50 -12.65 19.63
CA THR A 12 2.83 -12.74 20.27
C THR A 12 3.64 -11.45 20.20
N TRP A 13 3.20 -10.48 19.39
CA TRP A 13 3.84 -9.19 19.23
C TRP A 13 2.85 -8.18 18.63
N GLU A 14 3.07 -6.89 18.89
CA GLU A 14 2.29 -5.78 18.35
C GLU A 14 3.22 -4.61 18.00
N ASP A 15 2.88 -3.85 16.96
CA ASP A 15 3.55 -2.59 16.62
C ASP A 15 2.53 -1.48 16.36
N HIS A 16 2.50 -0.49 17.26
CA HIS A 16 1.63 0.69 17.15
C HIS A 16 2.26 1.83 16.33
N ARG A 17 3.44 1.63 15.75
CA ARG A 17 4.14 2.62 14.92
C ARG A 17 4.47 2.03 13.56
N PRO A 18 3.45 1.64 12.78
CA PRO A 18 3.68 1.00 11.50
C PRO A 18 4.52 1.89 10.58
N ARG A 19 5.41 1.25 9.83
CA ARG A 19 6.09 1.87 8.70
C ARG A 19 5.43 1.37 7.42
N PHE A 20 4.83 2.28 6.67
CA PHE A 20 4.30 1.94 5.36
C PHE A 20 5.32 2.27 4.28
N ARG A 21 5.36 1.48 3.20
CA ARG A 21 6.06 1.81 1.97
C ARG A 21 5.07 2.09 0.86
N VAL A 22 5.19 3.27 0.26
CA VAL A 22 4.42 3.68 -0.91
C VAL A 22 5.28 3.55 -2.15
N TYR A 23 4.71 2.93 -3.18
CA TYR A 23 5.24 2.94 -4.54
C TYR A 23 4.41 3.92 -5.35
N LEU A 24 5.06 4.86 -6.03
CA LEU A 24 4.43 5.73 -7.02
C LEU A 24 5.05 5.44 -8.38
N GLN A 25 4.21 5.04 -9.33
CA GLN A 25 4.66 4.40 -10.56
C GLN A 25 4.02 5.06 -11.77
N ARG A 26 4.86 5.44 -12.74
CA ARG A 26 4.40 5.97 -14.04
C ARG A 26 4.95 5.15 -15.19
N PRO A 27 4.19 4.98 -16.29
CA PRO A 27 4.69 4.33 -17.49
C PRO A 27 5.99 4.97 -18.00
N SER A 28 6.95 4.13 -18.39
CA SER A 28 8.26 4.51 -18.92
C SER A 28 8.77 3.45 -19.90
N GLY A 29 8.18 3.42 -21.10
CA GLY A 29 8.41 2.34 -22.07
C GLY A 29 7.70 1.06 -21.64
N ASP A 30 8.39 -0.07 -21.66
CA ASP A 30 7.86 -1.38 -21.28
C ASP A 30 7.86 -1.62 -19.75
N VAL A 31 8.37 -0.65 -18.98
CA VAL A 31 8.47 -0.71 -17.51
C VAL A 31 7.88 0.56 -16.89
N HIS A 32 7.81 0.58 -15.56
CA HIS A 32 7.38 1.72 -14.77
C HIS A 32 8.55 2.37 -14.03
N ALA A 33 8.73 3.67 -14.25
CA ALA A 33 9.58 4.47 -13.39
C ALA A 33 8.94 4.55 -12.01
N THR A 34 9.69 4.18 -10.97
CA THR A 34 9.16 4.00 -9.61
C THR A 34 9.85 4.93 -8.63
N GLN A 35 9.06 5.65 -7.85
CA GLN A 35 9.49 6.39 -6.66
C GLN A 35 8.98 5.66 -5.43
N THR A 36 9.83 5.50 -4.41
CA THR A 36 9.46 4.82 -3.16
C THR A 36 9.63 5.74 -1.96
N PHE A 37 8.66 5.68 -1.05
CA PHE A 37 8.63 6.49 0.16
C PHE A 37 8.25 5.62 1.35
N ASP A 38 8.98 5.72 2.45
CA ASP A 38 8.56 5.15 3.73
C ASP A 38 7.80 6.22 4.52
N LEU A 39 6.59 5.92 4.94
CA LEU A 39 5.76 6.76 5.81
C LEU A 39 5.78 6.19 7.23
N THR A 40 6.01 7.07 8.21
CA THR A 40 6.02 6.72 9.65
C THR A 40 5.17 7.71 10.42
N GLY A 41 4.57 7.27 11.53
CA GLY A 41 3.70 8.14 12.35
C GLY A 41 2.34 8.42 11.72
N ALA A 42 1.95 7.61 10.74
CA ALA A 42 0.63 7.60 10.12
C ALA A 42 -0.07 6.28 10.41
N ASP A 43 -1.40 6.27 10.35
CA ASP A 43 -2.19 5.04 10.21
C ASP A 43 -2.45 4.70 8.73
N ALA A 44 -3.21 3.62 8.49
CA ALA A 44 -3.51 3.16 7.13
C ALA A 44 -4.31 4.18 6.31
N LEU A 45 -5.28 4.89 6.89
CA LEU A 45 -6.12 5.85 6.17
C LEU A 45 -5.30 7.10 5.79
N GLN A 46 -4.46 7.57 6.70
CA GLN A 46 -3.55 8.68 6.44
C GLN A 46 -2.51 8.33 5.37
N ALA A 47 -1.96 7.12 5.40
CA ALA A 47 -1.02 6.63 4.40
C ALA A 47 -1.68 6.53 3.00
N ILE A 48 -2.92 6.02 2.95
CA ILE A 48 -3.73 5.95 1.72
C ILE A 48 -4.01 7.37 1.19
N ASP A 49 -4.45 8.29 2.05
CA ASP A 49 -4.74 9.68 1.65
C ASP A 49 -3.49 10.38 1.08
N TRP A 50 -2.34 10.24 1.74
CA TRP A 50 -1.08 10.79 1.25
C TRP A 50 -0.72 10.19 -0.12
N ALA A 51 -0.75 8.87 -0.25
CA ALA A 51 -0.35 8.17 -1.47
C ALA A 51 -1.22 8.58 -2.66
N GLN A 52 -2.55 8.60 -2.49
CA GLN A 52 -3.46 8.94 -3.58
C GLN A 52 -3.37 10.42 -3.97
N ARG A 53 -3.15 11.34 -3.02
CA ARG A 53 -2.94 12.77 -3.35
C ARG A 53 -1.64 12.97 -4.13
N GLN A 54 -0.58 12.30 -3.71
CA GLN A 54 0.70 12.39 -4.40
C GLN A 54 0.61 11.80 -5.81
N ALA A 55 -0.07 10.66 -5.97
CA ALA A 55 -0.28 10.02 -7.25
C ALA A 55 -1.17 10.85 -8.20
N ALA A 56 -2.27 11.41 -7.69
CA ALA A 56 -3.21 12.23 -8.46
C ALA A 56 -2.53 13.48 -9.04
N SER A 57 -1.58 14.08 -8.31
CA SER A 57 -0.86 15.27 -8.78
C SER A 57 -0.07 15.05 -10.08
N SER A 58 0.25 13.79 -10.42
CA SER A 58 1.11 13.43 -11.55
C SER A 58 0.57 12.27 -12.39
N GLY A 59 -0.70 11.87 -12.21
CA GLY A 59 -1.32 10.76 -12.95
C GLY A 59 -0.61 9.42 -12.77
N MET A 60 -0.03 9.16 -11.60
CA MET A 60 0.71 7.94 -11.30
C MET A 60 -0.22 6.83 -10.77
N LEU A 61 0.18 5.58 -10.97
CA LEU A 61 -0.30 4.47 -10.15
C LEU A 61 0.33 4.55 -8.76
N TRP A 62 -0.35 4.00 -7.77
CA TRP A 62 0.23 3.86 -6.44
C TRP A 62 -0.12 2.52 -5.78
N ALA A 63 0.80 2.04 -4.95
CA ALA A 63 0.63 0.86 -4.12
C ALA A 63 1.20 1.11 -2.72
N LEU A 64 0.72 0.35 -1.74
CA LEU A 64 1.02 0.50 -0.33
C LEU A 64 1.32 -0.86 0.28
N ALA A 65 2.43 -0.96 1.00
CA ALA A 65 2.82 -2.13 1.78
C ALA A 65 3.12 -1.74 3.23
N LEU A 66 2.94 -2.67 4.16
CA LEU A 66 3.53 -2.61 5.49
C LEU A 66 4.98 -3.10 5.41
N VAL A 67 5.90 -2.36 6.00
CA VAL A 67 7.31 -2.77 6.15
C VAL A 67 7.48 -3.42 7.50
N SER A 68 7.87 -4.69 7.49
CA SER A 68 8.15 -5.45 8.71
C SER A 68 9.55 -6.06 8.64
N THR A 69 10.09 -6.43 9.80
CA THR A 69 11.36 -7.15 9.88
C THR A 69 11.07 -8.58 10.32
N ASP A 70 11.63 -9.57 9.62
CA ASP A 70 11.49 -10.98 10.01
C ASP A 70 12.40 -11.34 11.20
N SER A 71 12.32 -12.59 11.67
CA SER A 71 13.15 -13.10 12.78
C SER A 71 14.66 -13.10 12.49
N ARG A 72 15.07 -12.94 11.23
CA ARG A 72 16.48 -12.85 10.81
C ARG A 72 16.97 -11.41 10.77
N GLY A 73 16.11 -10.43 11.06
CA GLY A 73 16.46 -9.01 10.94
C GLY A 73 16.34 -8.47 9.51
N LEU A 74 15.75 -9.24 8.57
CA LEU A 74 15.60 -8.82 7.18
C LEU A 74 14.27 -8.08 6.98
N ARG A 75 14.32 -6.97 6.26
CA ARG A 75 13.12 -6.20 5.92
C ARG A 75 12.34 -6.91 4.82
N GLY A 76 11.04 -7.06 5.04
CA GLY A 76 10.06 -7.55 4.07
C GLY A 76 8.91 -6.57 3.90
N LEU A 77 8.07 -6.85 2.89
CA LEU A 77 6.87 -6.10 2.58
C LEU A 77 5.66 -7.02 2.70
N THR A 78 4.60 -6.52 3.33
CA THR A 78 3.26 -7.10 3.24
C THR A 78 2.40 -6.12 2.47
N TRP A 79 2.00 -6.47 1.24
CA TRP A 79 1.19 -5.60 0.41
C TRP A 79 -0.22 -5.42 1.00
N LEU A 80 -0.64 -4.17 1.18
CA LEU A 80 -1.95 -3.79 1.70
C LEU A 80 -2.87 -3.31 0.57
N MET A 81 -2.29 -2.66 -0.44
CA MET A 81 -3.02 -2.15 -1.58
C MET A 81 -2.15 -2.12 -2.84
N GLY A 82 -2.67 -2.64 -3.94
CA GLY A 82 -1.91 -2.72 -5.19
C GLY A 82 -0.71 -3.66 -5.08
N MET A 83 0.23 -3.50 -6.00
CA MET A 83 1.46 -4.28 -6.10
C MET A 83 2.51 -3.46 -6.85
N ASP A 84 3.73 -3.98 -7.02
CA ASP A 84 4.69 -3.36 -7.93
C ASP A 84 4.22 -3.54 -9.38
N ALA A 85 3.97 -2.43 -10.09
CA ALA A 85 3.54 -2.45 -11.49
C ALA A 85 4.60 -3.01 -12.46
N ASN A 86 5.83 -3.25 -12.02
CA ASN A 86 6.87 -3.96 -12.79
C ASN A 86 6.83 -5.48 -12.60
N ASP A 87 6.14 -5.97 -11.56
CA ASP A 87 6.00 -7.40 -11.31
C ASP A 87 4.71 -7.90 -11.98
N PRO A 88 4.80 -8.84 -12.94
CA PRO A 88 3.61 -9.40 -13.57
C PRO A 88 2.84 -10.25 -12.54
N PRO A 89 1.50 -10.14 -12.50
CA PRO A 89 0.69 -10.96 -11.60
C PRO A 89 0.85 -12.45 -11.94
N SER A 90 0.94 -13.26 -10.90
CA SER A 90 1.23 -14.70 -10.98
C SER A 90 -0.01 -15.58 -10.75
N ASP A 91 -1.09 -15.01 -10.20
CA ASP A 91 -2.37 -15.68 -9.96
C ASP A 91 -3.57 -14.73 -10.15
N ASP A 92 -4.78 -15.29 -10.08
CA ASP A 92 -6.03 -14.54 -10.25
C ASP A 92 -6.23 -13.45 -9.18
N HIS A 93 -5.66 -13.63 -7.98
CA HIS A 93 -5.74 -12.64 -6.91
C HIS A 93 -4.89 -11.42 -7.24
N GLU A 94 -3.65 -11.62 -7.68
CA GLU A 94 -2.76 -10.55 -8.11
C GLU A 94 -3.29 -9.81 -9.35
N VAL A 95 -3.97 -10.52 -10.27
CA VAL A 95 -4.68 -9.89 -11.39
C VAL A 95 -5.76 -8.91 -10.88
N ASP A 96 -6.64 -9.34 -9.98
CA ASP A 96 -7.68 -8.48 -9.38
C ASP A 96 -7.06 -7.30 -8.60
N VAL A 97 -5.95 -7.52 -7.88
CA VAL A 97 -5.23 -6.46 -7.18
C VAL A 97 -4.68 -5.41 -8.17
N ALA A 98 -4.07 -5.84 -9.28
CA ALA A 98 -3.55 -4.97 -10.32
C ALA A 98 -4.66 -4.18 -11.03
N GLU A 99 -5.80 -4.81 -11.32
CA GLU A 99 -6.95 -4.14 -11.90
C GLU A 99 -7.51 -3.05 -10.96
N ARG A 100 -7.74 -3.38 -9.69
CA ARG A 100 -8.20 -2.40 -8.70
C ARG A 100 -7.20 -1.27 -8.49
N MET A 101 -5.89 -1.54 -8.55
CA MET A 101 -4.85 -0.51 -8.52
C MET A 101 -5.00 0.50 -9.66
N ARG A 102 -5.27 0.03 -10.89
CA ARG A 102 -5.53 0.92 -12.04
C ARG A 102 -6.84 1.70 -11.87
N THR A 103 -7.90 1.06 -11.39
CA THR A 103 -9.19 1.74 -11.13
C THR A 103 -9.05 2.89 -10.14
N ARG A 104 -8.16 2.78 -9.13
CA ARG A 104 -7.94 3.84 -8.13
C ARG A 104 -7.34 5.13 -8.69
N MET A 105 -6.81 5.11 -9.91
CA MET A 105 -6.39 6.35 -10.59
C MET A 105 -7.57 7.29 -10.85
N THR A 106 -8.76 6.75 -11.10
CA THR A 106 -9.97 7.52 -11.41
C THR A 106 -11.02 7.43 -10.30
N MET A 107 -10.93 6.42 -9.44
CA MET A 107 -11.83 6.19 -8.32
C MET A 107 -11.03 6.07 -7.01
N PRO A 108 -10.58 7.20 -6.43
CA PRO A 108 -9.76 7.19 -5.22
C PRO A 108 -10.55 6.67 -4.02
N VAL A 109 -9.83 6.26 -2.97
CA VAL A 109 -10.44 5.85 -1.71
C VAL A 109 -10.99 7.10 -1.01
N VAL A 110 -12.22 7.02 -0.51
CA VAL A 110 -12.81 8.08 0.30
C VAL A 110 -12.21 7.99 1.70
N VAL A 111 -11.40 8.98 2.07
CA VAL A 111 -10.83 9.13 3.42
C VAL A 111 -11.58 10.24 4.16
N PRO A 112 -12.14 9.98 5.36
CA PRO A 112 -12.80 11.01 6.15
C PRO A 112 -11.86 12.18 6.47
N THR A 113 -12.38 13.40 6.58
CA THR A 113 -11.55 14.59 6.84
C THR A 113 -10.77 14.53 8.16
N ALA A 114 -11.27 13.80 9.16
CA ALA A 114 -10.58 13.59 10.42
C ALA A 114 -9.31 12.75 10.27
N ASP A 115 -9.32 11.81 9.33
CA ASP A 115 -8.23 10.86 9.04
C ASP A 115 -7.37 11.31 7.84
N GLY A 116 -7.65 12.48 7.28
CA GLY A 116 -6.86 13.06 6.21
C GLY A 116 -5.44 13.37 6.67
N TRP A 117 -4.46 13.06 5.83
CA TRP A 117 -3.07 13.40 6.10
C TRP A 117 -2.88 14.92 6.14
N ARG A 118 -2.03 15.38 7.08
CA ARG A 118 -1.64 16.77 7.26
C ARG A 118 -0.11 16.88 7.25
N PRO A 119 0.48 17.85 6.52
CA PRO A 119 1.93 18.09 6.51
C PRO A 119 2.50 18.47 7.87
#